data_AF-A0A1I0K479-F1
#
_entry.id   AF-A0A1I0K479-F1
#
_cell.length_a   1.000
_cell.length_b   1.000
_cell.length_c   1.000
_cell.angle_alpha   90.00
_cell.angle_beta   90.00
_cell.angle_gamma   90.00
#
_symmetry.space_group_name_H-M   'P 1'
#
loop_
_entity.id
_entity.type
_entity.pdbx_description
1 polymer ?
#
loop_
_entity_poly.entity_id
_entity_poly.type
_entity_poly.pdbx_seq_one_letter_code
_entity_poly.pdbx_strand_id
1 'polypeptide(L)'
;MNEYVISREELRKWCSVPVDELGTHPDRKMELMMGEDKAALLEEIGNMITDEVIAKNAAGKNTVWILPGGIGKVYDVFIRRVNEERISLKNLYVFHVDQWLDWEYRLFPTTNLRFSMKGKMLQSFYAKIDPELNVPEDQRYFPDPADPDLIDNKIEELGGVDTILGGVGCKGLIGWNERPISNVHHITLEQYANSKTRAIHMTDETIIAYAEREFGGCYEALPPNGITIGMKSMLTAKRAIFIVMTGSWKETVVRVAMFSEPTVEYPVTLFPKYVPQCIMCCDRKTADHVISREYQDAPILR
;
A
#
# COMPACT_ATOMS: atom_id res chain seq x y z
N MET A 1 -11.62 24.53 -12.32
CA MET A 1 -11.93 24.26 -10.90
C MET A 1 -10.58 23.98 -10.27
N ASN A 2 -10.18 24.73 -9.24
CA ASN A 2 -8.89 24.45 -8.59
C ASN A 2 -8.99 23.10 -7.89
N GLU A 3 -8.01 22.23 -8.10
CA GLU A 3 -7.96 20.96 -7.38
C GLU A 3 -7.76 21.22 -5.88
N TYR A 4 -8.27 20.29 -5.07
CA TYR A 4 -8.09 20.37 -3.63
C TYR A 4 -6.60 20.29 -3.27
N VAL A 5 -6.15 21.26 -2.49
CA VAL A 5 -4.79 21.38 -1.98
C VAL A 5 -4.91 21.48 -0.47
N ILE A 6 -4.11 20.69 0.24
CA ILE A 6 -4.17 20.67 1.69
C ILE A 6 -3.63 21.99 2.23
N SER A 7 -4.44 22.73 2.98
CA SER A 7 -4.02 23.97 3.62
C SER A 7 -3.19 23.72 4.88
N ARG A 8 -2.44 24.74 5.29
CA ARG A 8 -1.69 24.71 6.56
C ARG A 8 -2.62 24.55 7.77
N GLU A 9 -3.77 25.22 7.73
CA GLU A 9 -4.80 25.15 8.78
C GLU A 9 -5.37 23.74 8.91
N GLU A 10 -5.63 23.06 7.79
CA GLU A 10 -6.07 21.66 7.79
C GLU A 10 -5.01 20.72 8.36
N LEU A 11 -3.76 20.81 7.90
CA LEU A 11 -2.66 20.03 8.48
C LEU A 11 -2.55 20.27 9.98
N ARG A 12 -2.64 21.54 10.40
CA ARG A 12 -2.59 21.89 11.82
C ARG A 12 -3.74 21.22 12.58
N LYS A 13 -4.98 21.37 12.11
CA LYS A 13 -6.18 20.76 12.70
C LYS A 13 -5.98 19.26 12.89
N TRP A 14 -5.61 18.55 11.82
CA TRP A 14 -5.51 17.08 11.84
C TRP A 14 -4.33 16.55 12.67
N CYS A 15 -3.17 17.21 12.57
CA CYS A 15 -1.98 16.84 13.33
C CYS A 15 -2.08 17.17 14.82
N SER A 16 -3.02 18.02 15.23
CA SER A 16 -3.31 18.35 16.62
C SER A 16 -4.33 17.41 17.29
N VAL A 17 -5.05 16.57 16.54
CA VAL A 17 -6.01 15.61 17.14
C VAL A 17 -5.27 14.66 18.10
N PRO A 18 -5.69 14.48 19.36
CA PRO A 18 -5.09 13.50 20.25
C PRO A 18 -5.17 12.07 19.70
N VAL A 19 -4.15 11.25 19.94
CA VAL A 19 -4.10 9.88 19.41
C VAL A 19 -5.30 9.02 19.85
N ASP A 20 -5.78 9.23 21.08
CA ASP A 20 -6.93 8.49 21.64
C ASP A 20 -8.27 8.88 20.99
N GLU A 21 -8.34 10.03 20.35
CA GLU A 21 -9.55 10.52 19.69
C GLU A 21 -9.64 10.09 18.22
N LEU A 22 -8.51 9.69 17.60
CA LEU A 22 -8.45 9.31 16.18
C LEU A 22 -9.48 8.23 15.82
N GLY A 23 -9.56 7.19 16.64
CA GLY A 23 -10.40 6.01 16.41
C GLY A 23 -11.90 6.26 16.62
N THR A 24 -12.30 7.43 17.11
CA THR A 24 -13.72 7.79 17.31
C THR A 24 -14.07 9.14 16.69
N HIS A 25 -13.11 9.83 16.07
CA HIS A 25 -13.30 11.16 15.52
C HIS A 25 -14.39 11.14 14.42
N PRO A 26 -15.39 12.04 14.45
CA PRO A 26 -16.52 12.01 13.52
C PRO A 26 -16.10 12.24 12.06
N ASP A 27 -15.07 13.07 11.82
CA ASP A 27 -14.58 13.39 10.48
C ASP A 27 -13.67 12.30 9.86
N ARG A 28 -13.44 11.17 10.54
CA ARG A 28 -12.53 10.13 10.04
C ARG A 28 -13.02 9.54 8.71
N LYS A 29 -12.08 9.27 7.81
CA LYS A 29 -12.30 8.69 6.48
C LYS A 29 -11.98 7.19 6.42
N MET A 30 -11.28 6.66 7.42
CA MET A 30 -10.90 5.25 7.52
C MET A 30 -11.21 4.69 8.91
N GLU A 31 -11.42 3.38 8.97
CA GLU A 31 -11.38 2.62 10.22
C GLU A 31 -9.95 2.62 10.76
N LEU A 32 -9.79 2.79 12.08
CA LEU A 32 -8.50 2.76 12.73
C LEU A 32 -8.36 1.46 13.53
N MET A 33 -7.36 0.67 13.17
CA MET A 33 -6.93 -0.50 13.92
C MET A 33 -5.58 -0.17 14.58
N MET A 34 -5.62 0.15 15.87
CA MET A 34 -4.45 0.63 16.61
C MET A 34 -4.21 -0.18 17.87
N GLY A 35 -2.94 -0.45 18.17
CA GLY A 35 -2.51 -1.15 19.37
C GLY A 35 -1.02 -0.97 19.65
N GLU A 36 -0.59 -1.43 20.82
CA GLU A 36 0.83 -1.40 21.22
C GLU A 36 1.61 -2.60 20.67
N ASP A 37 0.95 -3.76 20.58
CA ASP A 37 1.59 -4.99 20.11
C ASP A 37 1.47 -5.11 18.58
N LYS A 38 2.58 -4.78 17.90
CA LYS A 38 2.72 -4.94 16.45
C LYS A 38 2.48 -6.38 16.00
N ALA A 39 2.93 -7.38 16.77
CA ALA A 39 2.80 -8.77 16.37
C ALA A 39 1.33 -9.20 16.37
N ALA A 40 0.57 -8.83 17.41
CA ALA A 40 -0.86 -9.09 17.51
C ALA A 40 -1.64 -8.44 16.35
N LEU A 41 -1.33 -7.18 16.02
CA LEU A 41 -1.96 -6.48 14.89
C LEU A 41 -1.69 -7.16 13.56
N LEU A 42 -0.43 -7.55 13.29
CA LEU A 42 -0.06 -8.27 12.06
C LEU A 42 -0.68 -9.68 12.00
N GLU A 43 -0.86 -10.33 13.14
CA GLU A 43 -1.56 -11.62 13.25
C GLU A 43 -3.05 -11.48 12.95
N GLU A 44 -3.71 -10.43 13.45
CA GLU A 44 -5.10 -10.15 13.14
C GLU A 44 -5.29 -9.83 11.65
N ILE A 45 -4.40 -9.04 11.02
CA ILE A 45 -4.44 -8.85 9.55
C ILE A 45 -4.25 -10.19 8.82
N GLY A 46 -3.28 -11.01 9.24
CA GLY A 46 -3.03 -12.33 8.66
C GLY A 46 -4.26 -13.22 8.72
N ASN A 47 -4.95 -13.22 9.87
CA ASN A 47 -6.20 -13.94 10.04
C ASN A 47 -7.30 -13.42 9.12
N MET A 48 -7.50 -12.10 9.03
CA MET A 48 -8.53 -11.51 8.17
C MET A 48 -8.39 -11.89 6.70
N ILE A 49 -7.15 -11.92 6.17
CA ILE A 49 -6.93 -12.31 4.78
C ILE A 49 -7.05 -13.83 4.60
N THR A 50 -6.62 -14.64 5.57
CA THR A 50 -6.84 -16.10 5.52
C THR A 50 -8.33 -16.44 5.53
N ASP A 51 -9.11 -15.80 6.40
CA ASP A 51 -10.54 -16.05 6.55
C ASP A 51 -11.33 -15.63 5.31
N GLU A 52 -10.88 -14.57 4.61
CA GLU A 52 -11.45 -14.20 3.30
C GLU A 52 -11.29 -15.32 2.27
N VAL A 53 -10.11 -15.93 2.17
CA VAL A 53 -9.88 -17.07 1.25
C VAL A 53 -10.76 -18.25 1.63
N ILE A 54 -10.84 -18.60 2.91
CA ILE A 54 -11.70 -19.70 3.40
C ILE A 54 -13.16 -19.45 3.00
N ALA A 55 -13.68 -18.25 3.28
CA ALA A 55 -15.06 -17.90 2.99
C ALA A 55 -15.35 -17.89 1.48
N LYS A 56 -14.44 -17.35 0.65
CA LYS A 56 -14.57 -17.35 -0.80
C LYS A 56 -14.50 -18.74 -1.40
N ASN A 57 -13.60 -19.60 -0.90
CA ASN A 57 -13.51 -21.00 -1.30
C ASN A 57 -14.80 -21.76 -0.98
N ALA A 58 -15.34 -21.59 0.23
CA ALA A 58 -16.61 -22.21 0.62
C ALA A 58 -17.78 -21.75 -0.27
N ALA A 59 -17.71 -20.53 -0.80
CA ALA A 59 -18.67 -19.98 -1.74
C ALA A 59 -18.39 -20.36 -3.22
N GLY A 60 -17.33 -21.11 -3.51
CA GLY A 60 -16.92 -21.46 -4.88
C GLY A 60 -16.52 -20.24 -5.72
N LYS A 61 -15.99 -19.18 -5.08
CA LYS A 61 -15.63 -17.91 -5.74
C LYS A 61 -14.12 -17.71 -5.74
N ASN A 62 -13.64 -17.00 -6.75
CA ASN A 62 -12.28 -16.49 -6.77
C ASN A 62 -12.07 -15.44 -5.67
N THR A 63 -10.84 -15.41 -5.15
CA THR A 63 -10.31 -14.34 -4.31
C THR A 63 -9.30 -13.55 -5.13
N VAL A 64 -9.42 -12.22 -5.16
CA VAL A 64 -8.54 -11.36 -5.96
C VAL A 64 -7.82 -10.37 -5.04
N TRP A 65 -6.49 -10.46 -4.96
CA TRP A 65 -5.68 -9.63 -4.09
C TRP A 65 -4.65 -8.80 -4.85
N ILE A 66 -4.41 -7.60 -4.33
CA ILE A 66 -3.19 -6.84 -4.63
C ILE A 66 -2.31 -6.86 -3.38
N LEU A 67 -1.08 -7.36 -3.53
CA LEU A 67 -0.14 -7.62 -2.44
C LEU A 67 1.20 -6.92 -2.67
N PRO A 68 1.82 -6.31 -1.64
CA PRO A 68 3.14 -5.71 -1.74
C PRO A 68 4.23 -6.75 -1.42
N GLY A 69 5.48 -6.41 -1.72
CA GLY A 69 6.63 -7.26 -1.46
C GLY A 69 7.03 -7.57 -0.03
N GLY A 70 6.45 -6.88 0.93
CA GLY A 70 6.87 -6.96 2.32
C GLY A 70 5.98 -6.13 3.21
N ILE A 71 5.31 -6.81 4.14
CA ILE A 71 4.34 -6.25 5.10
C ILE A 71 4.53 -6.89 6.47
N GLY A 72 5.80 -7.03 6.89
CA GLY A 72 6.14 -7.71 8.13
C GLY A 72 5.66 -9.17 8.16
N LYS A 73 5.14 -9.60 9.32
CA LYS A 73 4.79 -11.00 9.62
C LYS A 73 3.39 -11.43 9.15
N VAL A 74 2.63 -10.57 8.47
CA VAL A 74 1.28 -10.92 7.96
C VAL A 74 1.33 -12.18 7.09
N TYR A 75 2.32 -12.24 6.18
CA TYR A 75 2.50 -13.42 5.33
C TYR A 75 2.89 -14.67 6.11
N ASP A 76 3.67 -14.54 7.19
CA ASP A 76 4.04 -15.71 8.00
C ASP A 76 2.81 -16.35 8.65
N VAL A 77 1.87 -15.53 9.13
CA VAL A 77 0.59 -15.99 9.70
C VAL A 77 -0.29 -16.63 8.63
N PHE A 78 -0.43 -15.97 7.48
CA PHE A 78 -1.20 -16.50 6.35
C PHE A 78 -0.64 -17.85 5.88
N ILE A 79 0.67 -17.95 5.64
CA ILE A 79 1.34 -19.16 5.17
C ILE A 79 1.22 -20.29 6.19
N ARG A 80 1.41 -19.99 7.47
CA ARG A 80 1.25 -20.96 8.57
C ARG A 80 -0.16 -21.57 8.53
N ARG A 81 -1.20 -20.73 8.55
CA ARG A 81 -2.59 -21.20 8.51
C ARG A 81 -2.92 -21.96 7.25
N VAL A 82 -2.46 -21.52 6.08
CA VAL A 82 -2.65 -22.24 4.82
C VAL A 82 -2.13 -23.67 4.91
N ASN A 83 -0.90 -23.85 5.39
CA ASN A 83 -0.29 -25.17 5.49
C ASN A 83 -0.95 -26.04 6.57
N GLU A 84 -1.20 -25.49 7.76
CA GLU A 84 -1.75 -26.21 8.91
C GLU A 84 -3.22 -26.60 8.73
N GLU A 85 -4.04 -25.67 8.22
CA GLU A 85 -5.49 -25.85 8.00
C GLU A 85 -5.81 -26.44 6.62
N ARG A 86 -4.78 -26.73 5.80
CA ARG A 86 -4.92 -27.30 4.43
C ARG A 86 -5.78 -26.46 3.50
N ILE A 87 -5.61 -25.14 3.55
CA ILE A 87 -6.41 -24.19 2.77
C ILE A 87 -5.91 -24.15 1.32
N SER A 88 -6.77 -24.53 0.38
CA SER A 88 -6.45 -24.45 -1.05
C SER A 88 -6.41 -22.99 -1.53
N LEU A 89 -5.34 -22.60 -2.21
CA LEU A 89 -5.17 -21.31 -2.86
C LEU A 89 -5.40 -21.38 -4.38
N LYS A 90 -6.00 -22.46 -4.88
CA LYS A 90 -6.25 -22.64 -6.32
C LYS A 90 -7.18 -21.59 -6.92
N ASN A 91 -8.04 -20.98 -6.11
CA ASN A 91 -8.95 -19.90 -6.55
C ASN A 91 -8.44 -18.50 -6.20
N LEU A 92 -7.18 -18.37 -5.74
CA LEU A 92 -6.59 -17.09 -5.37
C LEU A 92 -5.80 -16.51 -6.55
N TYR A 93 -6.13 -15.27 -6.92
CA TYR A 93 -5.38 -14.45 -7.87
C TYR A 93 -4.61 -13.38 -7.11
N VAL A 94 -3.31 -13.26 -7.39
CA VAL A 94 -2.44 -12.31 -6.70
C VAL A 94 -1.75 -11.40 -7.71
N PHE A 95 -1.95 -10.11 -7.53
CA PHE A 95 -1.32 -9.03 -8.28
C PHE A 95 -0.31 -8.32 -7.39
N HIS A 96 0.97 -8.28 -7.78
CA HIS A 96 2.01 -7.63 -6.98
C HIS A 96 2.07 -6.13 -7.29
N VAL A 97 2.07 -5.31 -6.24
CA VAL A 97 1.87 -3.85 -6.33
C VAL A 97 2.86 -3.15 -7.27
N ASP A 98 4.13 -3.55 -7.24
CA ASP A 98 5.20 -2.84 -7.93
C ASP A 98 6.48 -3.69 -8.12
N GLN A 99 7.39 -3.20 -8.98
CA GLN A 99 8.76 -3.67 -9.12
C GLN A 99 9.73 -2.49 -9.29
N TRP A 100 10.98 -2.65 -8.86
CA TRP A 100 12.06 -1.72 -9.22
C TRP A 100 12.51 -1.95 -10.66
N LEU A 101 12.93 -0.86 -11.31
CA LEU A 101 13.54 -0.86 -12.63
C LEU A 101 14.91 -0.17 -12.57
N ASP A 102 15.84 -0.61 -13.41
CA ASP A 102 17.11 0.09 -13.58
C ASP A 102 16.93 1.43 -14.31
N TRP A 103 18.04 2.14 -14.53
CA TRP A 103 18.03 3.45 -15.20
C TRP A 103 17.55 3.40 -16.67
N GLU A 104 17.55 2.21 -17.30
CA GLU A 104 17.01 1.96 -18.64
C GLU A 104 15.55 1.45 -18.61
N TYR A 105 14.89 1.50 -17.45
CA TYR A 105 13.54 0.98 -17.24
C TYR A 105 13.42 -0.54 -17.42
N ARG A 106 14.48 -1.30 -17.15
CA ARG A 106 14.47 -2.77 -17.24
C ARG A 106 14.31 -3.42 -15.87
N LEU A 107 13.67 -4.59 -15.86
CA LEU A 107 13.50 -5.42 -14.68
C LEU A 107 14.84 -6.00 -14.20
N PHE A 108 15.03 -6.02 -12.89
CA PHE A 108 16.14 -6.75 -12.28
C PHE A 108 15.91 -8.28 -12.38
N PRO A 109 16.99 -9.08 -12.56
CA PRO A 109 16.90 -10.53 -12.51
C PRO A 109 16.26 -11.04 -11.22
N THR A 110 15.50 -12.14 -11.29
CA THR A 110 14.81 -12.73 -10.12
C THR A 110 15.76 -13.22 -9.02
N THR A 111 17.04 -13.40 -9.32
CA THR A 111 18.08 -13.68 -8.32
C THR A 111 18.44 -12.47 -7.46
N ASN A 112 18.15 -11.25 -7.91
CA ASN A 112 18.30 -10.03 -7.13
C ASN A 112 17.07 -9.81 -6.24
N LEU A 113 17.00 -10.51 -5.12
CA LEU A 113 15.85 -10.47 -4.20
C LEU A 113 15.61 -9.10 -3.54
N ARG A 114 16.55 -8.17 -3.66
CA ARG A 114 16.44 -6.82 -3.11
C ARG A 114 15.60 -5.91 -3.99
N PHE A 115 15.80 -5.99 -5.31
CA PHE A 115 15.12 -5.11 -6.28
C PHE A 115 14.12 -5.87 -7.17
N SER A 116 14.26 -7.19 -7.33
CA SER A 116 13.27 -8.02 -8.01
C SER A 116 12.18 -8.44 -7.04
N MET A 117 11.03 -7.79 -7.15
CA MET A 117 9.86 -8.13 -6.36
C MET A 117 9.38 -9.56 -6.64
N LYS A 118 9.40 -9.93 -7.92
CA LYS A 118 9.10 -11.29 -8.36
C LYS A 118 10.01 -12.32 -7.68
N GLY A 119 11.33 -12.11 -7.71
CA GLY A 119 12.29 -12.96 -7.03
C GLY A 119 11.98 -13.12 -5.55
N LYS A 120 11.77 -11.98 -4.86
CA LYS A 120 11.45 -11.94 -3.43
C LYS A 120 10.21 -12.76 -3.10
N MET A 121 9.09 -12.52 -3.77
CA MET A 121 7.81 -13.19 -3.47
C MET A 121 7.83 -14.68 -3.82
N LEU A 122 8.54 -15.08 -4.89
CA LEU A 122 8.76 -16.49 -5.19
C LEU A 122 9.44 -17.23 -4.03
N GLN A 123 10.45 -16.61 -3.40
CA GLN A 123 11.18 -17.22 -2.29
C GLN A 123 10.47 -17.07 -0.93
N SER A 124 9.97 -15.88 -0.59
CA SER A 124 9.53 -15.57 0.76
C SER A 124 8.06 -15.91 1.03
N PHE A 125 7.25 -16.03 -0.03
CA PHE A 125 5.82 -16.31 0.06
C PHE A 125 5.50 -17.67 -0.57
N TYR A 126 5.67 -17.81 -1.88
CA TYR A 126 5.20 -19.00 -2.61
C TYR A 126 6.00 -20.27 -2.24
N ALA A 127 7.32 -20.20 -2.12
CA ALA A 127 8.14 -21.37 -1.79
C ALA A 127 7.94 -21.91 -0.37
N LYS A 128 7.26 -21.16 0.51
CA LYS A 128 6.94 -21.59 1.88
C LYS A 128 5.56 -22.24 2.01
N ILE A 129 4.76 -22.24 0.94
CA ILE A 129 3.43 -22.85 0.90
C ILE A 129 3.55 -24.24 0.28
N ASP A 130 2.86 -25.23 0.84
CA ASP A 130 2.75 -26.56 0.27
C ASP A 130 2.35 -26.47 -1.22
N PRO A 131 3.13 -27.05 -2.16
CA PRO A 131 2.85 -27.01 -3.60
C PRO A 131 1.42 -27.44 -3.99
N GLU A 132 0.84 -28.41 -3.28
CA GLU A 132 -0.53 -28.88 -3.56
C GLU A 132 -1.58 -27.81 -3.27
N LEU A 133 -1.35 -26.98 -2.25
CA LEU A 133 -2.26 -25.90 -1.85
C LEU A 133 -2.00 -24.61 -2.62
N ASN A 134 -0.80 -24.45 -3.17
CA ASN A 134 -0.27 -23.16 -3.60
C ASN A 134 -1.08 -22.48 -4.73
N VAL A 135 -0.94 -21.16 -4.82
CA VAL A 135 -1.48 -20.32 -5.90
C VAL A 135 -0.92 -20.81 -7.24
N PRO A 136 -1.74 -21.13 -8.25
CA PRO A 136 -1.27 -21.48 -9.59
C PRO A 136 -0.37 -20.39 -10.20
N GLU A 137 0.67 -20.77 -10.96
CA GLU A 137 1.65 -19.80 -11.48
C GLU A 137 1.03 -18.77 -12.45
N ASP A 138 0.04 -19.19 -13.23
CA ASP A 138 -0.75 -18.36 -14.14
C ASP A 138 -1.73 -17.42 -13.42
N GLN A 139 -1.81 -17.51 -12.09
CA GLN A 139 -2.59 -16.60 -11.22
C GLN A 139 -1.70 -15.65 -10.40
N ARG A 140 -0.39 -15.60 -10.69
CA ARG A 140 0.60 -14.75 -10.02
C ARG A 140 1.09 -13.66 -10.98
N TYR A 141 0.59 -12.44 -10.82
CA TYR A 141 0.87 -11.34 -11.72
C TYR A 141 1.88 -10.35 -11.13
N PHE A 142 2.87 -9.96 -11.93
CA PHE A 142 3.88 -8.97 -11.58
C PHE A 142 3.94 -7.91 -12.70
N PRO A 143 3.96 -6.60 -12.38
CA PRO A 143 3.97 -5.56 -13.40
C PRO A 143 5.22 -5.65 -14.28
N ASP A 144 5.04 -5.65 -15.60
CA ASP A 144 6.13 -5.73 -16.58
C ASP A 144 6.09 -4.50 -17.52
N PRO A 145 7.19 -3.74 -17.66
CA PRO A 145 7.21 -2.59 -18.57
C PRO A 145 7.00 -2.98 -20.04
N ALA A 146 7.22 -4.24 -20.43
CA ALA A 146 6.97 -4.73 -21.78
C ALA A 146 5.49 -4.93 -22.10
N ASP A 147 4.65 -5.16 -21.08
CA ASP A 147 3.20 -5.30 -21.22
C ASP A 147 2.47 -4.74 -19.98
N PRO A 148 2.44 -3.41 -19.82
CA PRO A 148 1.89 -2.78 -18.62
C PRO A 148 0.39 -3.01 -18.48
N ASP A 149 -0.35 -3.13 -19.59
CA ASP A 149 -1.81 -3.27 -19.59
C ASP A 149 -2.28 -4.66 -19.12
N LEU A 150 -1.42 -5.68 -19.12
CA LEU A 150 -1.77 -7.06 -18.77
C LEU A 150 -2.50 -7.16 -17.41
N ILE A 151 -1.97 -6.49 -16.40
CA ILE A 151 -2.53 -6.54 -15.04
C ILE A 151 -3.88 -5.85 -14.99
N ASP A 152 -3.99 -4.65 -15.55
CA ASP A 152 -5.23 -3.88 -15.53
C ASP A 152 -6.35 -4.63 -16.25
N ASN A 153 -6.05 -5.20 -17.42
CA ASN A 153 -6.99 -6.00 -18.20
C ASN A 153 -7.44 -7.24 -17.41
N LYS A 154 -6.52 -7.91 -16.70
CA LYS A 154 -6.87 -9.12 -15.94
C LYS A 154 -7.70 -8.80 -14.70
N ILE A 155 -7.40 -7.70 -14.00
CA ILE A 155 -8.22 -7.24 -12.86
C ILE A 155 -9.63 -6.87 -13.35
N GLU A 156 -9.74 -6.22 -14.51
CA GLU A 156 -11.03 -5.89 -15.13
C GLU A 156 -11.82 -7.16 -15.50
N GLU A 157 -11.17 -8.16 -16.11
CA GLU A 157 -11.77 -9.48 -16.43
C GLU A 157 -12.31 -10.19 -15.18
N LEU A 158 -11.59 -10.11 -14.06
CA LEU A 158 -11.97 -10.73 -12.79
C LEU A 158 -13.04 -9.94 -12.02
N GLY A 159 -13.44 -8.77 -12.51
CA GLY A 159 -14.47 -7.93 -11.90
C GLY A 159 -13.98 -7.08 -10.73
N GLY A 160 -12.68 -6.76 -10.68
CA GLY A 160 -12.06 -5.93 -9.65
C GLY A 160 -11.35 -6.72 -8.55
N VAL A 161 -10.99 -6.02 -7.48
CA VAL A 161 -10.15 -6.53 -6.39
C VAL A 161 -10.99 -6.76 -5.13
N ASP A 162 -10.76 -7.86 -4.41
CA ASP A 162 -11.40 -8.07 -3.11
C ASP A 162 -10.66 -7.31 -2.01
N THR A 163 -9.35 -7.57 -1.86
CA THR A 163 -8.52 -6.90 -0.84
C THR A 163 -7.22 -6.37 -1.42
N ILE A 164 -6.94 -5.09 -1.12
CA ILE A 164 -5.60 -4.51 -1.16
C ILE A 164 -4.97 -4.61 0.22
N LEU A 165 -3.73 -5.07 0.23
CA LEU A 165 -2.83 -4.89 1.35
C LEU A 165 -1.73 -3.93 0.93
N GLY A 166 -1.33 -3.00 1.80
CA GLY A 166 -0.34 -2.01 1.41
C GLY A 166 0.37 -1.38 2.59
N GLY A 167 1.61 -0.97 2.37
CA GLY A 167 2.21 0.09 3.17
C GLY A 167 1.82 1.45 2.59
N VAL A 168 1.99 2.51 3.37
CA VAL A 168 1.79 3.89 2.91
C VAL A 168 3.10 4.66 3.00
N GLY A 169 3.56 5.24 1.89
CA GLY A 169 4.68 6.17 1.84
C GLY A 169 4.48 7.38 2.77
N CYS A 170 5.53 8.09 3.20
CA CYS A 170 5.36 9.31 4.03
C CYS A 170 4.59 10.42 3.28
N LYS A 171 4.57 10.34 1.95
CA LYS A 171 3.77 11.16 1.04
C LYS A 171 2.46 10.51 0.59
N GLY A 172 1.96 9.50 1.31
CA GLY A 172 0.70 8.85 0.96
C GLY A 172 0.78 7.89 -0.23
N LEU A 173 1.99 7.49 -0.66
CA LEU A 173 2.16 6.62 -1.81
C LEU A 173 1.68 5.19 -1.51
N ILE A 174 0.90 4.62 -2.43
CA ILE A 174 0.56 3.19 -2.47
C ILE A 174 1.26 2.58 -3.67
N GLY A 175 2.19 1.67 -3.41
CA GLY A 175 3.19 1.28 -4.39
C GLY A 175 4.07 2.46 -4.82
N TRP A 176 4.40 2.51 -6.10
CA TRP A 176 5.12 3.65 -6.70
C TRP A 176 4.19 4.66 -7.38
N ASN A 177 2.95 4.80 -6.91
CA ASN A 177 2.04 5.79 -7.47
C ASN A 177 2.47 7.20 -7.03
N GLU A 178 3.56 7.70 -7.62
CA GLU A 178 4.06 9.05 -7.42
C GLU A 178 3.07 10.07 -7.97
N ARG A 179 3.03 11.25 -7.34
CA ARG A 179 2.40 12.42 -7.94
C ARG A 179 3.24 12.84 -9.14
N PRO A 180 2.66 13.00 -10.35
CA PRO A 180 3.39 13.62 -11.44
C PRO A 180 3.74 15.07 -11.09
N ILE A 181 5.03 15.37 -10.94
CA ILE A 181 5.53 16.71 -10.67
C ILE A 181 5.97 17.33 -12.00
N SER A 182 5.23 18.30 -12.49
CA SER A 182 5.62 19.08 -13.67
C SER A 182 5.09 20.49 -13.60
N ASN A 183 5.91 21.44 -14.05
CA ASN A 183 5.54 22.86 -14.16
C ASN A 183 4.72 23.16 -15.43
N VAL A 184 4.61 22.20 -16.35
CA VAL A 184 3.99 22.39 -17.67
C VAL A 184 2.94 21.32 -17.99
N HIS A 185 2.96 20.19 -17.28
CA HIS A 185 1.98 19.13 -17.39
C HIS A 185 1.25 18.97 -16.07
N HIS A 186 -0.03 19.31 -16.08
CA HIS A 186 -0.91 19.14 -14.94
C HIS A 186 -1.85 17.98 -15.23
N ILE A 187 -1.98 17.09 -14.26
CA ILE A 187 -2.98 16.02 -14.30
C ILE A 187 -4.08 16.35 -13.30
N THR A 188 -5.30 15.92 -13.61
CA THR A 188 -6.40 16.04 -12.66
C THR A 188 -6.44 14.86 -11.70
N LEU A 189 -7.13 15.02 -10.57
CA LEU A 189 -7.45 13.93 -9.64
C LEU A 189 -8.17 12.77 -10.36
N GLU A 190 -9.05 13.07 -11.31
CA GLU A 190 -9.76 12.04 -12.09
C GLU A 190 -8.82 11.30 -13.04
N GLN A 191 -7.91 12.01 -13.72
CA GLN A 191 -6.88 11.38 -14.55
C GLN A 191 -5.96 10.51 -13.71
N TYR A 192 -5.60 10.96 -12.51
CA TYR A 192 -4.81 10.19 -11.57
C TYR A 192 -5.54 8.93 -11.09
N ALA A 193 -6.81 9.06 -10.70
CA ALA A 193 -7.66 7.95 -10.27
C ALA A 193 -7.83 6.90 -11.38
N ASN A 194 -7.84 7.33 -12.64
CA ASN A 194 -7.91 6.47 -13.82
C ASN A 194 -6.53 6.05 -14.36
N SER A 195 -5.44 6.34 -13.65
CA SER A 195 -4.10 5.94 -14.08
C SER A 195 -3.99 4.42 -14.15
N LYS A 196 -3.42 3.93 -15.25
CA LYS A 196 -3.09 2.51 -15.44
C LYS A 196 -1.71 2.18 -14.90
N THR A 197 -1.42 0.89 -14.88
CA THR A 197 -0.09 0.35 -14.61
C THR A 197 0.93 1.03 -15.54
N ARG A 198 2.01 1.52 -14.96
CA ARG A 198 3.00 2.33 -15.70
C ARG A 198 4.36 2.31 -15.05
N ALA A 199 5.38 2.46 -15.89
CA ALA A 199 6.71 2.81 -15.42
C ALA A 199 6.74 4.25 -14.92
N ILE A 200 7.50 4.50 -13.86
CA ILE A 200 7.66 5.81 -13.26
C ILE A 200 9.12 6.04 -12.85
N HIS A 201 9.53 7.31 -12.90
CA HIS A 201 10.77 7.76 -12.29
C HIS A 201 10.49 8.13 -10.83
N MET A 202 11.30 7.63 -9.90
CA MET A 202 11.14 7.95 -8.48
C MET A 202 11.46 9.42 -8.25
N THR A 203 10.73 10.07 -7.35
CA THR A 203 11.11 11.41 -6.93
C THR A 203 12.26 11.35 -5.92
N ASP A 204 12.99 12.46 -5.79
CA ASP A 204 14.06 12.58 -4.81
C ASP A 204 13.56 12.30 -3.38
N GLU A 205 12.33 12.73 -3.05
CA GLU A 205 11.77 12.46 -1.72
C GLU A 205 11.62 10.96 -1.43
N THR A 206 11.21 10.18 -2.44
CA THR A 206 11.09 8.72 -2.31
C THR A 206 12.45 8.05 -2.20
N ILE A 207 13.42 8.45 -3.01
CA ILE A 207 14.80 7.95 -2.92
C ILE A 207 15.42 8.27 -1.56
N ILE A 208 15.27 9.50 -1.08
CA ILE A 208 15.78 9.93 0.23
C ILE A 208 15.13 9.12 1.35
N ALA A 209 13.80 9.01 1.34
CA ALA A 209 13.05 8.28 2.37
C ALA A 209 13.40 6.79 2.41
N TYR A 210 13.57 6.16 1.25
CA TYR A 210 13.92 4.74 1.20
C TYR A 210 15.38 4.50 1.58
N ALA A 211 16.30 5.37 1.16
CA ALA A 211 17.73 5.25 1.48
C ALA A 211 17.99 5.42 2.96
N GLU A 212 17.32 6.36 3.63
CA GLU A 212 17.40 6.53 5.09
C GLU A 212 17.01 5.23 5.80
N ARG A 213 15.88 4.63 5.39
CA ARG A 213 15.35 3.42 6.02
C ARG A 213 16.21 2.16 5.79
N GLU A 214 16.74 1.98 4.58
CA GLU A 214 17.29 0.67 4.15
C GLU A 214 18.79 0.68 3.84
N PHE A 215 19.38 1.86 3.59
CA PHE A 215 20.75 2.00 3.09
C PHE A 215 21.57 3.06 3.85
N GLY A 216 21.12 3.47 5.04
CA GLY A 216 21.83 4.45 5.86
C GLY A 216 22.07 5.79 5.15
N GLY A 217 21.17 6.19 4.26
CA GLY A 217 21.28 7.41 3.46
C GLY A 217 22.12 7.29 2.18
N CYS A 218 22.55 6.08 1.78
CA CYS A 218 23.25 5.88 0.51
C CYS A 218 22.26 5.91 -0.67
N TYR A 219 21.92 7.11 -1.14
CA TYR A 219 20.93 7.33 -2.21
C TYR A 219 21.31 6.64 -3.53
N GLU A 220 22.60 6.67 -3.88
CA GLU A 220 23.16 6.01 -5.08
C GLU A 220 23.01 4.49 -5.08
N ALA A 221 22.67 3.87 -3.94
CA ALA A 221 22.40 2.43 -3.86
C ALA A 221 21.00 2.05 -4.38
N LEU A 222 20.14 3.03 -4.69
CA LEU A 222 18.77 2.81 -5.12
C LEU A 222 18.62 2.93 -6.65
N PRO A 223 17.82 2.05 -7.27
CA PRO A 223 17.43 2.25 -8.66
C PRO A 223 16.58 3.53 -8.82
N PRO A 224 16.70 4.25 -9.94
CA PRO A 224 15.98 5.52 -10.13
C PRO A 224 14.53 5.33 -10.59
N ASN A 225 14.15 4.13 -11.04
CA ASN A 225 12.88 3.88 -11.72
C ASN A 225 12.13 2.71 -11.09
N GLY A 226 10.84 2.62 -11.37
CA GLY A 226 9.99 1.50 -10.97
C GLY A 226 8.79 1.36 -11.88
N ILE A 227 8.04 0.29 -11.70
CA ILE A 227 6.73 0.07 -12.32
C ILE A 227 5.73 -0.27 -11.24
N THR A 228 4.51 0.23 -11.34
CA THR A 228 3.46 0.01 -10.34
C THR A 228 2.10 -0.18 -10.99
N ILE A 229 1.24 -0.97 -10.34
CA ILE A 229 -0.18 -1.04 -10.67
C ILE A 229 -0.80 0.35 -10.53
N GLY A 230 -1.59 0.77 -11.52
CA GLY A 230 -2.24 2.07 -11.52
C GLY A 230 -3.40 2.18 -10.54
N MET A 231 -3.79 3.41 -10.23
CA MET A 231 -4.93 3.66 -9.34
C MET A 231 -6.25 3.14 -9.89
N LYS A 232 -6.42 3.06 -11.23
CA LYS A 232 -7.65 2.55 -11.85
C LYS A 232 -8.01 1.17 -11.29
N SER A 233 -7.03 0.27 -11.27
CA SER A 233 -7.20 -1.10 -10.78
C SER A 233 -7.26 -1.15 -9.25
N MET A 234 -6.39 -0.40 -8.57
CA MET A 234 -6.36 -0.40 -7.10
C MET A 234 -7.67 0.08 -6.48
N LEU A 235 -8.29 1.11 -7.04
CA LEU A 235 -9.52 1.72 -6.52
C LEU A 235 -10.78 0.88 -6.78
N THR A 236 -10.66 -0.25 -7.51
CA THR A 236 -11.75 -1.26 -7.61
C THR A 236 -11.85 -2.17 -6.39
N ALA A 237 -10.91 -2.05 -5.44
CA ALA A 237 -10.90 -2.90 -4.25
C ALA A 237 -12.18 -2.75 -3.42
N LYS A 238 -12.66 -3.86 -2.86
CA LYS A 238 -13.76 -3.83 -1.87
C LYS A 238 -13.25 -3.45 -0.49
N ARG A 239 -12.02 -3.85 -0.18
CA ARG A 239 -11.33 -3.57 1.07
C ARG A 239 -9.89 -3.15 0.82
N ALA A 240 -9.43 -2.11 1.51
CA ALA A 240 -8.03 -1.70 1.54
C ALA A 240 -7.53 -1.71 2.99
N ILE A 241 -6.43 -2.42 3.25
CA ILE A 241 -5.78 -2.50 4.55
C ILE A 241 -4.38 -1.88 4.40
N PHE A 242 -4.16 -0.78 5.11
CA PHE A 242 -2.92 -0.03 5.09
C PHE A 242 -2.15 -0.22 6.40
N ILE A 243 -0.99 -0.84 6.33
CA ILE A 243 -0.13 -1.11 7.50
C ILE A 243 0.96 -0.03 7.58
N VAL A 244 0.91 0.78 8.63
CA VAL A 244 1.80 1.93 8.85
C VAL A 244 2.37 1.86 10.27
N MET A 245 3.50 1.17 10.40
CA MET A 245 4.13 0.86 11.70
C MET A 245 5.65 1.14 11.73
N THR A 246 6.11 2.07 10.89
CA THR A 246 7.54 2.34 10.66
C THR A 246 8.06 3.59 11.38
N GLY A 247 7.34 4.10 12.39
CA GLY A 247 7.83 5.16 13.28
C GLY A 247 7.50 6.59 12.83
N SER A 248 8.20 7.55 13.43
CA SER A 248 7.81 8.97 13.49
C SER A 248 7.62 9.66 12.15
N TRP A 249 8.40 9.29 11.13
CA TRP A 249 8.30 9.86 9.78
C TRP A 249 6.98 9.51 9.04
N LYS A 250 6.13 8.65 9.63
CA LYS A 250 4.80 8.33 9.12
C LYS A 250 3.66 9.01 9.88
N GLU A 251 3.94 9.71 10.99
CA GLU A 251 2.89 10.31 11.83
C GLU A 251 1.95 11.19 11.01
N THR A 252 2.49 12.08 10.17
CA THR A 252 1.69 13.01 9.36
C THR A 252 0.83 12.29 8.32
N VAL A 253 1.34 11.24 7.65
CA VAL A 253 0.54 10.55 6.63
C VAL A 253 -0.64 9.81 7.24
N VAL A 254 -0.52 9.30 8.48
CA VAL A 254 -1.66 8.72 9.20
C VAL A 254 -2.75 9.78 9.37
N ARG A 255 -2.40 11.02 9.73
CA ARG A 255 -3.37 12.11 9.87
C ARG A 255 -4.02 12.49 8.55
N VAL A 256 -3.22 12.68 7.51
CA VAL A 256 -3.73 13.05 6.18
C VAL A 256 -4.64 11.95 5.63
N ALA A 257 -4.25 10.67 5.71
CA ALA A 257 -5.08 9.55 5.25
C ALA A 257 -6.41 9.45 6.02
N MET A 258 -6.40 9.78 7.31
CA MET A 258 -7.59 9.70 8.17
C MET A 258 -8.58 10.86 7.95
N PHE A 259 -8.16 12.02 7.46
CA PHE A 259 -9.02 13.23 7.49
C PHE A 259 -9.13 14.02 6.18
N SER A 260 -8.14 13.90 5.28
CA SER A 260 -8.08 14.72 4.08
C SER A 260 -9.16 14.36 3.07
N GLU A 261 -9.62 15.36 2.33
CA GLU A 261 -10.29 15.11 1.05
C GLU A 261 -9.29 14.54 0.02
N PRO A 262 -9.75 13.83 -1.02
CA PRO A 262 -8.88 13.21 -2.00
C PRO A 262 -7.97 14.23 -2.72
N THR A 263 -6.67 13.96 -2.72
CA THR A 263 -5.66 14.76 -3.40
C THR A 263 -4.53 13.90 -3.96
N VAL A 264 -3.95 14.37 -5.07
CA VAL A 264 -2.73 13.77 -5.64
C VAL A 264 -1.49 14.03 -4.79
N GLU A 265 -1.53 14.97 -3.83
CA GLU A 265 -0.43 15.21 -2.89
C GLU A 265 -0.18 14.03 -1.93
N TYR A 266 -1.25 13.31 -1.62
CA TYR A 266 -1.28 12.12 -0.76
C TYR A 266 -2.21 11.07 -1.38
N PRO A 267 -1.71 10.27 -2.34
CA PRO A 267 -2.51 9.36 -3.14
C PRO A 267 -3.41 8.37 -2.35
N VAL A 268 -3.00 7.98 -1.15
CA VAL A 268 -3.78 7.15 -0.21
C VAL A 268 -5.17 7.76 0.10
N THR A 269 -5.31 9.08 0.01
CA THR A 269 -6.59 9.78 0.25
C THR A 269 -7.65 9.52 -0.81
N LEU A 270 -7.27 8.94 -1.97
CA LEU A 270 -8.26 8.49 -2.95
C LEU A 270 -9.04 7.26 -2.44
N PHE A 271 -8.43 6.40 -1.63
CA PHE A 271 -9.05 5.13 -1.24
C PHE A 271 -10.39 5.32 -0.50
N PRO A 272 -10.51 6.18 0.52
CA PRO A 272 -11.81 6.41 1.19
C PRO A 272 -12.93 6.91 0.29
N LYS A 273 -12.60 7.51 -0.87
CA LYS A 273 -13.60 7.96 -1.85
C LYS A 273 -14.15 6.82 -2.71
N TYR A 274 -13.34 5.81 -3.02
CA TYR A 274 -13.70 4.78 -4.00
C TYR A 274 -13.84 3.37 -3.39
N VAL A 275 -13.11 3.07 -2.32
CA VAL A 275 -13.05 1.75 -1.68
C VAL A 275 -14.00 1.73 -0.47
N PRO A 276 -15.01 0.84 -0.45
CA PRO A 276 -16.05 0.82 0.58
C PRO A 276 -15.52 0.62 2.01
N GLN A 277 -14.46 -0.17 2.18
CA GLN A 277 -13.85 -0.42 3.48
C GLN A 277 -12.36 -0.10 3.45
N CYS A 278 -11.94 0.92 4.20
CA CYS A 278 -10.54 1.29 4.35
C CYS A 278 -10.13 1.17 5.82
N ILE A 279 -9.11 0.36 6.09
CA ILE A 279 -8.57 0.12 7.42
C ILE A 279 -7.13 0.66 7.47
N MET A 280 -6.88 1.64 8.34
CA MET A 280 -5.54 2.08 8.71
C MET A 280 -5.10 1.27 9.93
N CYS A 281 -4.09 0.42 9.75
CA CYS A 281 -3.47 -0.38 10.81
C CYS A 281 -2.13 0.25 11.21
N CYS A 282 -2.00 0.74 12.44
CA CYS A 282 -0.79 1.40 12.93
C CYS A 282 -0.52 1.10 14.39
N ASP A 283 0.76 1.12 14.78
CA ASP A 283 1.12 1.10 16.19
C ASP A 283 0.84 2.48 16.81
N ARG A 284 0.58 2.52 18.12
CA ARG A 284 0.26 3.78 18.82
C ARG A 284 1.35 4.83 18.62
N LYS A 285 2.62 4.43 18.67
CA LYS A 285 3.77 5.34 18.48
C LYS A 285 3.74 6.04 17.12
N THR A 286 3.32 5.35 16.06
CA THR A 286 3.23 5.89 14.70
C THR A 286 1.97 6.74 14.53
N ALA A 287 0.89 6.43 15.25
CA ALA A 287 -0.34 7.21 15.24
C ALA A 287 -0.23 8.50 16.05
N ASP A 288 0.52 8.49 17.15
CA ASP A 288 0.67 9.62 18.07
C ASP A 288 1.57 10.69 17.45
N HIS A 289 0.97 11.77 16.96
CA HIS A 289 1.67 12.76 16.16
C HIS A 289 2.37 13.78 17.07
N VAL A 290 3.62 14.15 16.74
CA VAL A 290 4.44 15.05 17.57
C VAL A 290 3.76 16.38 17.86
N ILE A 291 3.03 16.93 16.87
CA ILE A 291 2.18 18.10 17.06
C ILE A 291 1.11 17.91 18.15
N SER A 292 0.41 16.78 18.16
CA SER A 292 -0.63 16.51 19.16
C SER A 292 -0.08 16.26 20.56
N ARG A 293 1.16 15.79 20.72
CA ARG A 293 1.75 15.47 22.04
C ARG A 293 2.70 16.53 22.60
N GLU A 294 3.42 17.27 21.76
CA GLU A 294 4.51 18.18 22.18
C GLU A 294 4.36 19.62 21.67
N TYR A 295 3.76 19.85 20.50
CA TYR A 295 3.74 21.16 19.84
C TYR A 295 2.33 21.76 19.67
N GLN A 296 1.47 21.61 20.67
CA GLN A 296 0.09 22.13 20.67
C GLN A 296 0.00 23.68 20.69
N ASP A 297 1.00 24.35 21.27
CA ASP A 297 1.04 25.82 21.34
C ASP A 297 2.05 26.45 20.37
N ALA A 298 2.85 25.63 19.68
CA ALA A 298 3.90 26.11 18.78
C ALA A 298 3.30 26.89 17.60
N PRO A 299 3.92 28.01 17.17
CA PRO A 299 3.46 28.80 16.04
C PRO A 299 3.86 28.20 14.68
N ILE A 300 3.56 26.91 14.50
CA ILE A 300 3.83 26.15 13.27
C ILE A 300 2.52 25.94 12.49
N LEU A 301 2.62 25.92 11.16
CA LEU A 301 1.45 25.72 10.28
C LEU A 301 0.32 26.76 10.51
N ARG A 302 0.69 27.97 10.95
CA ARG A 302 -0.19 29.15 11.01
C ARG A 302 -0.21 29.89 9.68
#